data_AF-A0A0G4FUI3-F1
#
_entry.id   AF-A0A0G4FUI3-F1
#
_cell.length_a   1.000
_cell.length_b   1.000
_cell.length_c   1.000
_cell.angle_alpha   90.00
_cell.angle_beta   90.00
_cell.angle_gamma   90.00
#
_symmetry.space_group_name_H-M   'P 1'
#
loop_
_entity.id
_entity.type
_entity.pdbx_description
1 polymer ?
#
loop_
_entity_poly.entity_id
_entity_poly.type
_entity_poly.pdbx_seq_one_letter_code
_entity_poly.pdbx_strand_id
1 'polypeptide(L)'
;MEVKPIKLTALLEAQETAHTAGKVPLFLDKSGNVDRFFSYRHTTIVEAKKHLMSKVQGKTVEEVREDLRKELVMALKFGKTLLIRMTNSAVDFKGQFFEENTFPEALFDTDFGSSKDKYMAVVRESDLENRIFVPRGDKWEVVISSEFEAEDAEEFLKEVLPLEKCMLFKVED
;
A
#
# COMPACT_ATOMS: atom_id res chain seq x y z
N MET A 1 -19.65 -0.37 -3.57
CA MET A 1 -18.81 0.86 -3.54
C MET A 1 -18.74 1.48 -4.93
N GLU A 2 -18.59 2.80 -5.11
CA GLU A 2 -18.49 3.41 -6.46
C GLU A 2 -17.08 3.19 -7.05
N VAL A 3 -17.01 2.70 -8.30
CA VAL A 3 -15.75 2.52 -9.05
C VAL A 3 -15.68 3.56 -10.16
N LYS A 4 -14.61 4.35 -10.19
CA LYS A 4 -14.45 5.46 -11.14
C LYS A 4 -13.59 5.04 -12.33
N PRO A 5 -14.09 5.07 -13.57
CA PRO A 5 -13.26 4.79 -14.74
C PRO A 5 -12.25 5.92 -14.98
N ILE A 6 -11.00 5.58 -15.29
CA ILE A 6 -9.93 6.53 -15.62
C ILE A 6 -9.06 5.98 -16.75
N LYS A 7 -8.38 6.87 -17.48
CA LYS A 7 -7.28 6.47 -18.36
C LYS A 7 -5.99 6.33 -17.58
N LEU A 8 -5.05 5.52 -18.07
CA LEU A 8 -3.71 5.41 -17.48
C LEU A 8 -3.00 6.77 -17.34
N THR A 9 -3.21 7.69 -18.28
CA THR A 9 -2.64 9.04 -18.25
C THR A 9 -3.16 9.92 -17.10
N ALA A 10 -4.28 9.55 -16.48
CA ALA A 10 -4.90 10.25 -15.36
C ALA A 10 -4.54 9.66 -13.99
N LEU A 11 -3.59 8.70 -13.91
CA LEU A 11 -3.23 8.04 -12.64
C LEU A 11 -2.85 9.02 -11.53
N LEU A 12 -1.96 9.99 -11.83
CA LEU A 12 -1.51 10.95 -10.82
C LEU A 12 -2.66 11.87 -10.34
N GLU A 13 -3.57 12.25 -11.24
CA GLU A 13 -4.75 13.05 -10.90
C GLU A 13 -5.73 12.25 -10.02
N ALA A 14 -5.92 10.96 -10.33
CA ALA A 14 -6.70 10.04 -9.52
C ALA A 14 -6.10 9.84 -8.12
N GLN A 15 -4.76 9.73 -8.02
CA GLN A 15 -4.06 9.69 -6.72
C GLN A 15 -4.34 10.96 -5.91
N GLU A 16 -4.17 12.15 -6.48
CA GLU A 16 -4.42 13.41 -5.79
C GLU A 16 -5.89 13.56 -5.39
N THR A 17 -6.82 13.08 -6.23
CA THR A 17 -8.26 13.07 -5.94
C THR A 17 -8.57 12.19 -4.72
N ALA A 18 -8.01 10.99 -4.67
CA ALA A 18 -8.18 10.08 -3.52
C ALA A 18 -7.57 10.68 -2.26
N HIS A 19 -6.33 11.19 -2.34
CA HIS A 19 -5.63 11.81 -1.22
C HIS A 19 -6.39 13.01 -0.66
N THR A 20 -6.90 13.90 -1.51
CA THR A 20 -7.71 15.06 -1.10
C THR A 20 -9.01 14.64 -0.41
N ALA A 21 -9.56 13.48 -0.78
CA ALA A 21 -10.73 12.90 -0.12
C ALA A 21 -10.40 12.11 1.16
N GLY A 22 -9.14 12.09 1.61
CA GLY A 22 -8.71 11.30 2.77
C GLY A 22 -8.74 9.78 2.51
N LYS A 23 -8.50 9.35 1.27
CA LYS A 23 -8.58 7.95 0.84
C LYS A 23 -7.30 7.49 0.16
N VAL A 24 -7.05 6.18 0.25
CA VAL A 24 -6.00 5.49 -0.53
C VAL A 24 -6.53 5.16 -1.92
N PRO A 25 -5.85 5.53 -3.02
CA PRO A 25 -6.22 5.09 -4.35
C PRO A 25 -5.98 3.58 -4.52
N LEU A 26 -7.01 2.87 -4.97
CA LEU A 26 -6.96 1.47 -5.37
C LEU A 26 -7.26 1.39 -6.87
N PHE A 27 -6.24 1.05 -7.66
CA PHE A 27 -6.34 0.90 -9.10
C PHE A 27 -6.61 -0.55 -9.47
N LEU A 28 -7.72 -0.78 -10.16
CA LEU A 28 -8.06 -2.02 -10.82
C LEU A 28 -7.56 -1.95 -12.26
N ASP A 29 -6.52 -2.72 -12.55
CA ASP A 29 -5.86 -2.75 -13.85
C ASP A 29 -5.38 -4.17 -14.19
N LYS A 30 -6.14 -4.85 -15.03
CA LYS A 30 -5.83 -6.20 -15.51
C LYS A 30 -4.62 -6.24 -16.46
N SER A 31 -4.28 -5.11 -17.08
CA SER A 31 -3.16 -5.04 -18.03
C SER A 31 -1.79 -5.02 -17.34
N GLY A 32 -1.75 -4.69 -16.04
CA GLY A 32 -0.52 -4.50 -15.26
C GLY A 32 0.26 -3.22 -15.63
N ASN A 33 -0.35 -2.31 -16.38
CA ASN A 33 0.24 -1.03 -16.77
C ASN A 33 0.44 -0.09 -15.57
N VAL A 34 -0.43 -0.14 -14.55
CA VAL A 34 -0.28 0.58 -13.28
C VAL A 34 0.99 0.12 -12.56
N ASP A 35 1.20 -1.18 -12.45
CA ASP A 35 2.40 -1.73 -11.81
C ASP A 35 3.66 -1.33 -12.57
N ARG A 36 3.61 -1.38 -13.91
CA ARG A 36 4.71 -0.91 -14.76
C ARG A 36 4.97 0.58 -14.53
N PHE A 37 3.93 1.40 -14.49
CA PHE A 37 4.06 2.84 -14.22
C PHE A 37 4.78 3.10 -12.90
N PHE A 38 4.35 2.46 -11.81
CA PHE A 38 4.97 2.63 -10.50
C PHE A 38 6.37 2.02 -10.39
N SER A 39 6.69 0.99 -11.18
CA SER A 39 8.05 0.41 -11.23
C SER A 39 9.12 1.39 -11.76
N TYR A 40 8.72 2.35 -12.61
CA TYR A 40 9.60 3.40 -13.11
C TYR A 40 9.65 4.64 -12.20
N ARG A 41 8.80 4.69 -11.15
CA ARG A 41 8.69 5.82 -10.22
C ARG A 41 9.50 5.56 -8.96
N HIS A 42 9.63 6.60 -8.13
CA HIS A 42 10.27 6.48 -6.82
C HIS A 42 9.34 5.77 -5.82
N THR A 43 9.20 4.47 -5.99
CA THR A 43 8.22 3.62 -5.28
C THR A 43 8.92 2.52 -4.50
N THR A 44 8.41 2.19 -3.31
CA THR A 44 8.68 0.91 -2.65
C THR A 44 7.51 -0.01 -2.92
N ILE A 45 7.75 -1.18 -3.51
CA ILE A 45 6.72 -2.14 -3.90
C ILE A 45 6.64 -3.25 -2.85
N VAL A 46 5.47 -3.37 -2.22
CA VAL A 46 5.06 -4.50 -1.37
C VAL A 46 4.41 -5.54 -2.28
N GLU A 47 5.09 -6.67 -2.44
CA GLU A 47 4.65 -7.80 -3.26
C GLU A 47 3.72 -8.73 -2.45
N ALA A 48 2.42 -8.42 -2.38
CA ALA A 48 1.51 -9.12 -1.47
C ALA A 48 1.55 -10.65 -1.65
N LYS A 49 1.47 -11.12 -2.90
CA LYS A 49 1.51 -12.54 -3.23
C LYS A 49 2.84 -13.21 -2.83
N LYS A 50 3.97 -12.51 -2.97
CA LYS A 50 5.29 -13.01 -2.56
C LYS A 50 5.37 -13.20 -1.04
N HIS A 51 4.82 -12.27 -0.28
CA HIS A 51 4.77 -12.36 1.19
C HIS A 51 3.90 -13.54 1.66
N LEU A 52 2.74 -13.74 1.03
CA LEU A 52 1.92 -14.94 1.26
C LEU A 52 2.68 -16.24 0.92
N MET A 53 3.36 -16.29 -0.23
CA MET A 53 4.14 -17.46 -0.63
C MET A 53 5.31 -17.75 0.32
N SER A 54 5.94 -16.73 0.89
CA SER A 54 7.03 -16.91 1.85
C SER A 54 6.54 -17.63 3.12
N LYS A 55 5.31 -17.37 3.55
CA LYS A 55 4.67 -18.11 4.64
C LYS A 55 4.44 -19.58 4.28
N VAL A 56 3.94 -19.84 3.06
CA VAL A 56 3.77 -21.21 2.55
C VAL A 56 5.12 -21.95 2.50
N GLN A 57 6.22 -21.23 2.25
CA GLN A 57 7.58 -21.76 2.25
C GLN A 57 8.22 -21.87 3.64
N GLY A 58 7.47 -21.58 4.71
CA GLY A 58 7.89 -21.84 6.09
C GLY A 58 8.24 -20.60 6.91
N LYS A 59 8.15 -19.37 6.36
CA LYS A 59 8.24 -18.17 7.20
C LYS A 59 7.05 -18.07 8.14
N THR A 60 7.30 -17.64 9.36
CA THR A 60 6.27 -17.26 10.33
C THR A 60 5.56 -15.99 9.90
N VAL A 61 4.37 -15.73 10.46
CA VAL A 61 3.62 -14.49 10.16
C VAL A 61 4.42 -13.27 10.65
N GLU A 62 5.12 -13.42 11.76
CA GLU A 62 5.95 -12.40 12.40
C GLU A 62 7.14 -12.01 11.51
N GLU A 63 7.80 -12.98 10.88
CA GLU A 63 8.88 -12.72 9.92
C GLU A 63 8.36 -11.99 8.67
N VAL A 64 7.17 -12.36 8.17
CA VAL A 64 6.55 -11.67 7.02
C VAL A 64 6.16 -10.24 7.40
N ARG A 65 5.56 -10.04 8.58
CA ARG A 65 5.26 -8.70 9.11
C ARG A 65 6.51 -7.85 9.26
N GLU A 66 7.63 -8.46 9.65
CA GLU A 66 8.89 -7.73 9.74
C GLU A 66 9.43 -7.31 8.36
N ASP A 67 9.29 -8.15 7.34
CA ASP A 67 9.66 -7.77 5.98
C ASP A 67 8.78 -6.64 5.45
N LEU A 68 7.47 -6.70 5.69
CA LEU A 68 6.51 -5.64 5.37
C LEU A 68 6.84 -4.32 6.11
N ARG A 69 7.18 -4.38 7.39
CA ARG A 69 7.61 -3.22 8.19
C ARG A 69 8.85 -2.56 7.58
N LYS A 70 9.85 -3.35 7.17
CA LYS A 70 11.05 -2.81 6.51
C LYS A 70 10.69 -2.09 5.22
N GLU A 71 9.81 -2.65 4.39
CA GLU A 71 9.33 -2.00 3.17
C GLU A 71 8.62 -0.67 3.46
N LEU A 72 7.73 -0.65 4.47
CA LEU A 72 7.06 0.56 4.96
C LEU A 72 8.07 1.63 5.45
N VAL A 73 9.00 1.25 6.33
CA VAL A 73 10.01 2.17 6.87
C VAL A 73 10.92 2.69 5.77
N MET A 74 11.27 1.87 4.78
CA MET A 74 12.04 2.31 3.62
C MET A 74 11.25 3.32 2.77
N ALA A 75 9.95 3.12 2.60
CA ALA A 75 9.11 4.11 1.92
C ALA A 75 9.13 5.47 2.63
N LEU A 76 8.88 5.47 3.95
CA LEU A 76 8.95 6.68 4.78
C LEU A 76 10.33 7.34 4.74
N LYS A 77 11.39 6.55 4.95
CA LYS A 77 12.77 7.03 5.07
C LYS A 77 13.26 7.72 3.79
N PHE A 78 12.80 7.26 2.64
CA PHE A 78 13.22 7.79 1.34
C PHE A 78 12.16 8.66 0.66
N GLY A 79 10.99 8.86 1.27
CA GLY A 79 9.90 9.64 0.68
C GLY A 79 9.38 9.02 -0.61
N LYS A 80 9.25 7.69 -0.61
CA LYS A 80 8.71 6.92 -1.73
C LYS A 80 7.24 6.65 -1.51
N THR A 81 6.48 6.59 -2.59
CA THR A 81 5.15 5.97 -2.58
C THR A 81 5.28 4.51 -2.15
N LEU A 82 4.42 4.04 -1.26
CA LEU A 82 4.30 2.62 -0.93
C LEU A 82 3.21 2.00 -1.82
N LEU A 83 3.61 1.18 -2.79
CA LEU A 83 2.67 0.42 -3.62
C LEU A 83 2.42 -0.96 -3.00
N ILE A 84 1.18 -1.25 -2.60
CA ILE A 84 0.73 -2.59 -2.25
C ILE A 84 0.20 -3.26 -3.52
N ARG A 85 1.02 -4.13 -4.11
CA ARG A 85 0.69 -4.84 -5.35
C ARG A 85 -0.02 -6.16 -5.02
N MET A 86 -1.33 -6.18 -5.24
CA MET A 86 -2.18 -7.35 -4.99
C MET A 86 -2.14 -8.36 -6.14
N THR A 87 -1.75 -7.95 -7.36
CA THR A 87 -1.87 -8.77 -8.58
C THR A 87 -3.29 -9.36 -8.69
N ASN A 88 -3.41 -10.64 -9.06
CA ASN A 88 -4.65 -11.40 -9.08
C ASN A 88 -4.95 -12.15 -7.77
N SER A 89 -4.61 -11.58 -6.61
CA SER A 89 -4.77 -12.25 -5.32
C SER A 89 -5.45 -11.36 -4.27
N ALA A 90 -6.22 -11.98 -3.38
CA ALA A 90 -6.82 -11.37 -2.20
C ALA A 90 -6.03 -11.79 -0.96
N VAL A 91 -4.82 -11.26 -0.82
CA VAL A 91 -3.96 -11.55 0.35
C VAL A 91 -4.55 -10.90 1.58
N ASP A 92 -4.80 -11.71 2.62
CA ASP A 92 -5.46 -11.29 3.86
C ASP A 92 -4.58 -10.37 4.73
N PHE A 93 -4.57 -9.07 4.43
CA PHE A 93 -3.89 -8.11 5.29
C PHE A 93 -4.66 -7.87 6.59
N LYS A 94 -5.98 -7.66 6.52
CA LYS A 94 -6.85 -7.43 7.70
C LYS A 94 -6.72 -8.52 8.77
N GLY A 95 -6.90 -9.79 8.40
CA GLY A 95 -6.87 -10.90 9.34
C GLY A 95 -5.46 -11.39 9.68
N GLN A 96 -4.47 -11.15 8.82
CA GLN A 96 -3.17 -11.80 8.95
C GLN A 96 -1.98 -10.86 9.09
N PHE A 97 -1.86 -9.81 8.27
CA PHE A 97 -0.61 -9.06 8.17
C PHE A 97 -0.64 -7.69 8.82
N PHE A 98 -1.81 -7.07 9.02
CA PHE A 98 -1.88 -5.85 9.79
C PHE A 98 -1.59 -6.09 11.27
N GLU A 99 -0.67 -5.30 11.82
CA GLU A 99 -0.31 -5.30 13.23
C GLU A 99 0.26 -3.93 13.61
N GLU A 100 -0.16 -3.42 14.77
CA GLU A 100 -0.02 -2.03 15.18
C GLU A 100 1.42 -1.50 15.16
N ASN A 101 2.41 -2.34 15.50
CA ASN A 101 3.81 -1.94 15.70
C ASN A 101 4.75 -2.45 14.58
N THR A 102 4.21 -3.06 13.53
CA THR A 102 4.99 -3.57 12.40
C THR A 102 4.42 -3.10 11.07
N PHE A 103 3.16 -3.41 10.78
CA PHE A 103 2.52 -3.03 9.54
C PHE A 103 1.07 -2.61 9.82
N PRO A 104 0.84 -1.41 10.35
CA PRO A 104 -0.47 -1.03 10.87
C PRO A 104 -1.45 -0.68 9.76
N GLU A 105 -2.73 -0.98 9.96
CA GLU A 105 -3.80 -0.50 9.08
C GLU A 105 -3.84 1.04 8.99
N ALA A 106 -3.34 1.73 10.03
CA ALA A 106 -3.19 3.18 10.06
C ALA A 106 -2.33 3.74 8.92
N LEU A 107 -1.56 2.91 8.21
CA LEU A 107 -0.83 3.34 7.01
C LEU A 107 -1.76 3.86 5.89
N PHE A 108 -3.05 3.50 5.93
CA PHE A 108 -4.09 3.99 5.02
C PHE A 108 -4.61 5.39 5.39
N ASP A 109 -4.20 5.93 6.53
CA ASP A 109 -4.55 7.30 6.90
C ASP A 109 -3.60 8.28 6.20
N THR A 110 -4.14 9.35 5.60
CA THR A 110 -3.35 10.31 4.82
C THR A 110 -2.33 11.09 5.65
N ASP A 111 -2.50 11.14 6.97
CA ASP A 111 -1.59 11.79 7.92
C ASP A 111 -0.54 10.82 8.50
N PHE A 112 -0.50 9.55 8.10
CA PHE A 112 0.39 8.56 8.72
C PHE A 112 1.86 8.98 8.70
N GLY A 113 2.39 9.40 7.55
CA GLY A 113 3.81 9.80 7.45
C GLY A 113 4.12 11.18 8.05
N SER A 114 3.12 12.00 8.37
CA SER A 114 3.31 13.29 9.05
C SER A 114 3.04 13.22 10.57
N SER A 115 2.34 12.19 11.02
CA SER A 115 2.06 11.92 12.43
C SER A 115 3.21 11.14 13.09
N LYS A 116 4.00 11.84 13.90
CA LYS A 116 5.14 11.24 14.63
C LYS A 116 4.75 10.03 15.46
N ASP A 117 3.60 10.09 16.13
CA ASP A 117 3.15 8.99 16.98
C ASP A 117 2.82 7.74 16.13
N LYS A 118 2.22 7.92 14.94
CA LYS A 118 1.90 6.82 14.03
C LYS A 118 3.16 6.20 13.42
N TYR A 119 4.02 6.99 12.77
CA TYR A 119 5.16 6.41 12.07
C TYR A 119 6.25 5.91 13.04
N MET A 120 6.41 6.50 14.23
CA MET A 120 7.39 6.00 15.20
C MET A 120 7.01 4.65 15.80
N ALA A 121 5.72 4.25 15.76
CA ALA A 121 5.28 2.94 16.21
C ALA A 121 5.92 1.78 15.42
N VAL A 122 6.33 2.02 14.16
CA VAL A 122 6.94 1.00 13.28
C VAL A 122 8.46 1.14 13.11
N VAL A 123 9.04 2.23 13.61
CA VAL A 123 10.47 2.54 13.50
C VAL A 123 11.24 1.88 14.64
N ARG A 124 12.32 1.19 14.31
CA ARG A 124 13.22 0.55 15.27
C ARG A 124 14.50 1.34 15.43
N GLU A 125 15.25 1.04 16.50
CA GLU A 125 16.57 1.65 16.74
C GLU A 125 17.53 1.46 15.54
N SER A 126 17.45 0.31 14.88
CA SER A 126 18.24 -0.01 13.67
C SER A 126 17.93 0.88 12.47
N ASP A 127 16.76 1.52 12.44
CA ASP A 127 16.33 2.34 11.30
C ASP A 127 16.78 3.80 11.41
N LEU A 128 17.21 4.21 12.62
CA LEU A 128 17.63 5.57 12.94
C LEU A 128 18.95 5.93 12.23
N GLU A 129 19.03 7.15 11.71
CA GLU A 129 20.27 7.77 11.24
C GLU A 129 20.70 8.81 12.26
N ASN A 130 21.89 8.67 12.85
CA ASN A 130 22.35 9.58 13.92
C ASN A 130 21.35 9.71 15.09
N ARG A 131 20.69 8.59 15.47
CA ARG A 131 19.66 8.50 16.53
C ARG A 131 18.35 9.24 16.24
N ILE A 132 18.12 9.66 15.00
CA ILE A 132 16.87 10.29 14.59
C ILE A 132 16.25 9.56 13.39
N PHE A 133 14.92 9.62 13.31
CA PHE A 133 14.17 9.21 12.12
C PHE A 133 13.27 10.36 11.70
N VAL A 134 13.43 10.78 10.45
CA VAL A 134 12.64 11.83 9.83
C VAL A 134 12.14 11.27 8.51
N PRO A 135 10.82 11.01 8.36
CA PRO A 135 10.25 10.68 7.07
C PRO A 135 10.63 11.75 6.04
N ARG A 136 10.98 11.33 4.83
CA ARG A 136 11.28 12.23 3.71
C ARG A 136 10.05 12.35 2.82
N GLY A 137 10.07 13.36 1.96
CA GLY A 137 8.97 13.65 1.03
C GLY A 137 7.93 14.59 1.63
N ASP A 138 7.24 15.33 0.76
CA ASP A 138 6.25 16.33 1.17
C ASP A 138 4.90 15.70 1.49
N LYS A 139 4.64 14.49 0.97
CA LYS A 139 3.39 13.75 1.13
C LYS A 139 3.67 12.26 1.36
N TRP A 140 2.94 11.68 2.32
CA TRP A 140 2.86 10.24 2.48
C TRP A 140 1.83 9.70 1.51
N GLU A 141 2.22 8.70 0.72
CA GLU A 141 1.34 8.12 -0.29
C GLU A 141 1.40 6.59 -0.24
N VAL A 142 0.24 6.00 0.00
CA VAL A 142 0.00 4.57 -0.23
C VAL A 142 -0.86 4.44 -1.48
N VAL A 143 -0.53 3.46 -2.31
CA VAL A 143 -1.30 3.09 -3.50
C VAL A 143 -1.52 1.59 -3.46
N ILE A 144 -2.66 1.15 -3.97
CA ILE A 144 -2.95 -0.27 -4.15
C ILE A 144 -3.20 -0.51 -5.62
N SER A 145 -2.64 -1.60 -6.15
CA SER A 145 -2.98 -2.11 -7.48
C SER A 145 -3.51 -3.53 -7.37
N SER A 146 -4.49 -3.87 -8.21
CA SER A 146 -5.02 -5.22 -8.34
C SER A 146 -5.41 -5.50 -9.79
N GLU A 147 -5.24 -6.74 -10.21
CA GLU A 147 -5.65 -7.24 -11.52
C GLU A 147 -7.08 -7.81 -11.52
N PHE A 148 -7.82 -7.69 -10.40
CA PHE A 148 -9.23 -8.06 -10.36
C PHE A 148 -10.07 -7.15 -11.25
N GLU A 149 -11.13 -7.73 -11.82
CA GLU A 149 -12.16 -6.96 -12.51
C GLU A 149 -12.99 -6.16 -11.49
N ALA A 150 -13.57 -5.05 -11.94
CA ALA A 150 -14.37 -4.16 -11.07
C ALA A 150 -15.56 -4.85 -10.41
N GLU A 151 -16.17 -5.83 -11.09
CA GLU A 151 -17.32 -6.61 -10.61
C GLU A 151 -16.93 -7.54 -9.46
N ASP A 152 -15.70 -8.04 -9.48
CA ASP A 152 -15.16 -9.03 -8.56
C ASP A 152 -14.43 -8.37 -7.37
N ALA A 153 -13.86 -7.19 -7.58
CA ALA A 153 -12.95 -6.54 -6.64
C ALA A 153 -13.57 -6.29 -5.26
N GLU A 154 -14.83 -5.87 -5.19
CA GLU A 154 -15.49 -5.63 -3.90
C GLU A 154 -15.67 -6.94 -3.11
N GLU A 155 -16.06 -8.03 -3.76
CA GLU A 155 -16.22 -9.33 -3.11
C GLU A 155 -14.89 -9.86 -2.56
N PHE A 156 -13.83 -9.82 -3.38
CA PHE A 156 -12.54 -10.38 -3.01
C PHE A 156 -11.75 -9.51 -2.04
N LEU A 157 -11.84 -8.17 -2.14
CA LEU A 157 -10.94 -7.28 -1.40
C LEU A 157 -11.53 -6.77 -0.07
N LYS A 158 -12.86 -6.79 0.13
CA LYS A 158 -13.49 -6.17 1.32
C LYS A 158 -13.08 -6.83 2.64
N GLU A 159 -12.88 -8.14 2.63
CA GLU A 159 -12.52 -8.92 3.82
C GLU A 159 -11.03 -8.81 4.13
N VAL A 160 -10.21 -8.47 3.14
CA VAL A 160 -8.75 -8.50 3.25
C VAL A 160 -8.10 -7.12 3.35
N LEU A 161 -8.79 -6.06 2.93
CA LEU A 161 -8.33 -4.65 2.96
C LEU A 161 -9.41 -3.72 3.54
N PRO A 162 -9.05 -2.59 4.17
CA PRO A 162 -9.98 -1.56 4.64
C PRO A 162 -10.52 -0.74 3.46
N LEU A 163 -11.35 -1.35 2.61
CA LEU A 163 -11.90 -0.71 1.41
C LEU A 163 -12.67 0.57 1.70
N GLU A 164 -13.23 0.72 2.90
CA GLU A 164 -13.84 1.95 3.37
C GLU A 164 -12.84 3.12 3.45
N LYS A 165 -11.53 2.86 3.54
CA LYS A 165 -10.45 3.86 3.44
C LYS A 165 -9.93 4.04 2.01
N CYS A 166 -10.46 3.30 1.05
CA CYS A 166 -10.02 3.35 -0.34
C CYS A 166 -10.96 4.17 -1.24
N MET A 167 -10.43 4.64 -2.36
CA MET A 167 -11.20 5.11 -3.51
C MET A 167 -10.81 4.26 -4.71
N LEU A 168 -11.79 3.61 -5.35
CA LEU A 168 -11.53 2.64 -6.41
C LEU A 168 -11.58 3.31 -7.78
N PHE A 169 -10.58 2.98 -8.58
CA PHE A 169 -10.48 3.42 -9.96
C PHE A 169 -10.32 2.21 -10.88
N LYS A 170 -11.10 2.15 -11.95
CA LYS A 170 -10.91 1.17 -13.03
C LYS A 170 -10.08 1.82 -14.12
N VAL A 171 -8.93 1.25 -14.44
CA VAL A 171 -8.09 1.74 -15.53
C VAL A 171 -8.61 1.18 -16.85
N GLU A 172 -8.93 2.08 -17.76
CA GLU A 172 -9.33 1.79 -19.13
C GLU A 172 -8.15 2.10 -20.05
N ASP A 173 -7.92 1.21 -21.01
CA ASP A 173 -6.93 1.40 -22.09
C ASP A 173 -7.37 2.48 -23.10
#